data_AF-A0A966PVQ6-F1
#
_entry.id   AF-A0A966PVQ6-F1
#
_cell.length_a   1.000
_cell.length_b   1.000
_cell.length_c   1.000
_cell.angle_alpha   90.00
_cell.angle_beta   90.00
_cell.angle_gamma   90.00
#
_symmetry.space_group_name_H-M   'P 1'
#
loop_
_entity.id
_entity.type
_entity.pdbx_description
1 polymer ?
#
loop_
_entity_poly.entity_id
_entity_poly.type
_entity_poly.pdbx_seq_one_letter_code
_entity_poly.pdbx_strand_id
1 'polypeptide(L)' 'MLYEKIISLYSELTNEDFNHYIILQNDYDGKGDYIAKWEHPTLPKPTDEQLGAA' A
#
# COMPACT_ATOMS: atom_id res chain seq x y z
N MET A 1 1.92 -8.11 6.51
CA MET A 1 0.78 -7.20 6.26
C MET A 1 1.01 -6.42 4.95
N LEU A 2 -0.04 -5.88 4.32
CA LEU A 2 0.10 -5.10 3.07
C LEU A 2 1.04 -3.90 3.22
N TYR A 3 0.93 -3.19 4.34
CA TYR A 3 1.81 -2.07 4.69
C TYR A 3 3.30 -2.44 4.63
N GLU A 4 3.69 -3.54 5.27
CA GLU A 4 5.09 -3.97 5.31
C GLU A 4 5.64 -4.31 3.92
N LYS A 5 4.81 -4.90 3.05
CA LYS A 5 5.18 -5.18 1.66
C LYS A 5 5.41 -3.89 0.88
N ILE A 6 4.55 -2.89 1.07
CA ILE A 6 4.68 -1.57 0.42
C ILE A 6 5.95 -0.87 0.89
N ILE A 7 6.22 -0.82 2.19
CA ILE A 7 7.46 -0.24 2.75
C ILE A 7 8.71 -0.99 2.28
N SER A 8 8.64 -2.31 2.16
CA SER A 8 9.76 -3.12 1.64
C SER A 8 10.02 -2.87 0.16
N LEU A 9 8.99 -2.53 -0.63
CA LEU A 9 9.12 -2.22 -2.05
C LEU A 9 9.60 -0.78 -2.28
N TYR A 10 9.09 0.14 -1.47
CA TYR A 10 9.42 1.56 -1.50
C TYR A 10 9.95 2.00 -0.14
N SER A 11 11.24 1.75 0.10
CA SER A 11 11.90 2.12 1.36
C SER A 11 11.98 3.63 1.59
N GLU A 12 11.65 4.44 0.58
CA GLU A 12 11.56 5.90 0.66
C GLU A 12 10.21 6.40 1.19
N LEU A 13 9.17 5.57 1.20
CA LEU A 13 7.88 5.94 1.76
C LEU A 13 7.99 6.14 3.27
N THR A 14 7.36 7.21 3.74
CA THR A 14 7.28 7.56 5.15
C THR A 14 5.86 7.43 5.66
N ASN A 15 5.70 7.43 6.98
CA ASN A 15 4.38 7.43 7.61
C ASN A 15 3.50 8.61 7.17
N GLU A 16 4.10 9.75 6.79
CA GLU A 16 3.36 10.92 6.31
C GLU A 16 2.65 10.64 4.98
N ASP A 17 3.28 9.83 4.12
CA ASP A 17 2.69 9.42 2.84
C ASP A 17 1.43 8.58 3.02
N PHE A 18 1.40 7.74 4.07
CA PHE A 18 0.21 6.96 4.45
C PHE A 18 -0.87 7.79 5.16
N ASN A 19 -0.55 9.00 5.63
CA ASN A 19 -1.55 9.89 6.19
C ASN A 19 -2.17 10.81 5.14
N HIS A 20 -1.42 11.17 4.09
CA HIS A 20 -1.85 12.16 3.10
C HIS A 20 -2.20 11.57 1.73
N TYR A 21 -1.44 10.59 1.24
CA TYR A 21 -1.52 10.13 -0.15
C TYR A 21 -1.99 8.68 -0.32
N ILE A 22 -1.71 7.82 0.66
CA ILE A 22 -1.93 6.38 0.56
C ILE A 22 -2.91 5.96 1.66
N ILE A 23 -4.05 5.38 1.29
CA ILE A 23 -5.01 4.84 2.26
C ILE A 23 -5.03 3.33 2.09
N LEU A 24 -4.68 2.62 3.16
CA LEU A 24 -4.87 1.19 3.29
C LEU A 24 -6.16 0.94 4.07
N GLN A 25 -7.00 0.05 3.57
CA GLN A 25 -8.28 -0.28 4.19
C GLN A 25 -8.36 -1.79 4.42
N ASN A 26 -9.03 -2.16 5.50
CA ASN A 26 -9.42 -3.53 5.80
C ASN A 26 -10.91 -3.55 6.06
N ASP A 27 -11.66 -4.33 5.26
CA ASP A 27 -13.11 -4.47 5.41
C ASP A 27 -13.50 -5.61 6.38
N TYR A 28 -12.52 -6.29 6.98
CA TYR A 28 -12.72 -7.46 7.84
C TYR A 28 -13.50 -8.62 7.19
N ASP A 29 -13.60 -8.64 5.86
CA ASP A 29 -14.26 -9.68 5.04
C ASP A 29 -13.41 -10.96 4.90
N GLY A 30 -12.29 -11.06 5.63
CA GLY A 30 -11.34 -12.18 5.52
C GLY A 30 -10.44 -12.15 4.27
N LYS A 31 -10.60 -11.15 3.39
CA LYS A 31 -9.77 -10.97 2.17
C LYS A 31 -8.43 -10.26 2.39
N GLY A 32 -8.23 -9.66 3.56
CA GLY A 32 -7.02 -8.91 3.91
C GLY A 32 -7.09 -7.41 3.60
N ASP A 33 -6.01 -6.70 3.92
CA ASP A 33 -5.89 -5.26 3.64
C ASP A 33 -5.74 -5.01 2.13
N TYR A 34 -6.22 -3.87 1.64
CA TYR A 34 -6.06 -3.43 0.26
C TYR A 34 -5.72 -1.92 0.17
N ILE A 35 -5.18 -1.51 -0.98
CA ILE A 35 -4.90 -0.10 -1.27
C ILE A 35 -6.21 0.56 -1.74
N ALA A 36 -6.88 1.26 -0.83
CA ALA A 36 -8.09 2.02 -1.14
C ALA A 36 -7.79 3.30 -1.91
N LYS A 37 -6.66 3.95 -1.62
CA LYS A 37 -6.22 5.18 -2.30
C LYS A 37 -4.73 5.18 -2.52
N TRP A 38 -4.30 5.66 -3.69
CA TRP A 38 -2.91 5.91 -4.02
C TRP A 38 -2.80 7.17 -4.88
N GLU A 39 -2.39 8.28 -4.26
CA GLU A 39 -2.16 9.58 -4.92
C GLU A 39 -0.73 10.09 -4.69
N HIS A 40 0.23 9.19 -4.49
CA HIS A 40 1.62 9.59 -4.28
C HIS A 40 2.16 10.31 -5.53
N PRO A 41 2.80 11.49 -5.40
CA PRO A 41 3.14 12.33 -6.55
C PRO A 41 4.23 11.74 -7.45
N THR A 42 5.11 10.91 -6.89
CA THR A 42 6.31 10.39 -7.58
C THR A 42 6.34 8.88 -7.74
N LEU A 43 5.62 8.13 -6.89
CA LEU A 43 5.72 6.68 -6.82
C LEU A 43 4.47 6.06 -7.44
N PRO A 44 4.62 5.13 -8.40
CA PRO A 44 3.48 4.45 -8.98
C PRO A 44 2.84 3.51 -7.94
N LYS A 45 1.53 3.27 -8.09
CA LYS A 45 0.84 2.26 -7.29
C LYS A 45 1.47 0.88 -7.56
N PRO A 46 1.81 0.10 -6.52
CA PRO A 46 2.36 -1.25 -6.71
C PRO A 46 1.32 -2.18 -7.34
N THR A 47 1.81 -3.12 -8.13
CA THR A 47 1.01 -4.19 -8.74
C THR A 47 0.83 -5.37 -7.79
N ASP A 48 -0.20 -6.19 -8.03
CA ASP A 48 -0.46 -7.40 -7.23
C ASP A 48 0.74 -8.37 -7.27
N GLU A 49 1.42 -8.47 -8.42
CA GLU A 49 2.65 -9.26 -8.58
C GLU A 49 3.78 -8.77 -7.66
N GLN A 50 3.99 -7.45 -7.58
CA GLN A 50 5.00 -6.86 -6.67
C GLN A 50 4.65 -7.08 -5.20
N LEU A 51 3.35 -7.14 -4.88
CA LEU A 51 2.86 -7.44 -3.55
C LEU A 51 2.85 -8.95 -3.27
N GLY A 52 3.19 -9.81 -4.23
CA GLY A 52 3.12 -11.26 -4.09
C GLY A 52 1.72 -11.75 -3.73
N ALA A 53 0.68 -11.04 -4.19
CA ALA A 53 -0.68 -11.55 -4.23
C ALA A 53 -0.79 -12.37 -5.52
N ALA A 54 -0.59 -13.69 -5.40
CA ALA A 54 -0.74 -14.66 -6.47
C ALA A 54 -2.10 -15.36 -6.37
#